data_AF-A0A7G9YX45-F1
#
_entry.id   AF-A0A7G9YX45-F1
#
_cell.length_a   1.000
_cell.length_b   1.000
_cell.length_c   1.000
_cell.angle_alpha   90.00
_cell.angle_beta   90.00
_cell.angle_gamma   90.00
#
_symmetry.space_group_name_H-M   'P 1'
#
loop_
_entity.id
_entity.type
_entity.pdbx_description
1 polymer ?
#
loop_
_entity_poly.entity_id
_entity_poly.type
_entity_poly.pdbx_seq_one_letter_code
_entity_poly.pdbx_strand_id
1 'polypeptide(L)'
;MAKIPRFRTEEEIREFWDTHDSAAYFEDMEDDKVQVTMREKGVLVLPLGEGRLRSVREIALEEGVSSNLLLKNWIDEGIKRKMKVTRRV
;
A
#
# COMPACT_ATOMS: atom_id res chain seq x y z
N MET A 1 -18.03 18.36 26.06
CA MET A 1 -17.76 17.69 24.76
C MET A 1 -18.06 18.66 23.66
N ALA A 2 -17.19 18.81 22.65
CA ALA A 2 -17.49 19.62 21.48
C ALA A 2 -18.57 18.92 20.64
N LYS A 3 -19.38 19.70 19.91
CA LYS A 3 -20.44 19.23 19.04
C LYS A 3 -20.22 19.78 17.64
N ILE A 4 -20.35 18.95 16.62
CA ILE A 4 -20.24 19.34 15.22
C ILE A 4 -21.43 20.25 14.90
N PRO A 5 -21.20 21.51 14.48
CA PRO A 5 -22.28 22.41 14.12
C PRO A 5 -23.13 21.90 12.96
N ARG A 6 -24.36 22.41 12.85
CA ARG A 6 -25.17 22.22 11.63
C ARG A 6 -24.78 23.26 10.60
N PHE A 7 -24.11 22.83 9.55
CA PHE A 7 -23.73 23.68 8.42
C PHE A 7 -24.86 23.80 7.40
N ARG A 8 -24.92 24.93 6.69
CA ARG A 8 -25.91 25.21 5.65
C ARG A 8 -25.31 25.10 4.25
N THR A 9 -24.01 25.33 4.12
CA THR A 9 -23.27 25.24 2.85
C THR A 9 -21.98 24.44 2.99
N GLU A 10 -21.41 24.04 1.87
CA GLU A 10 -20.13 23.30 1.83
C GLU A 10 -18.95 24.23 2.17
N GLU A 11 -19.02 25.51 1.81
CA GLU A 11 -18.02 26.52 2.14
C GLU A 11 -17.87 26.68 3.67
N GLU A 12 -18.98 26.72 4.40
CA GLU A 12 -18.98 26.78 5.87
C GLU A 12 -18.29 25.56 6.50
N ILE A 13 -18.49 24.37 5.91
CA ILE A 13 -17.85 23.13 6.37
C ILE A 13 -16.34 23.22 6.19
N ARG A 14 -15.88 23.70 5.03
CA ARG A 14 -14.45 23.83 4.71
C ARG A 14 -13.77 24.82 5.65
N GLU A 15 -14.33 26.02 5.79
CA GLU A 15 -13.77 27.07 6.66
C GLU A 15 -13.69 26.61 8.13
N PHE A 16 -14.69 25.84 8.58
CA PHE A 16 -14.67 25.23 9.90
C PHE A 16 -13.51 24.25 10.07
N TRP A 17 -13.35 23.30 9.14
CA TRP A 17 -12.29 22.28 9.24
C TRP A 17 -10.87 22.80 8.94
N ASP A 18 -10.73 23.94 8.27
CA ASP A 18 -9.44 24.61 8.10
C ASP A 18 -8.85 25.12 9.42
N THR A 19 -9.69 25.35 10.43
CA THR A 19 -9.30 25.97 11.71
C THR A 19 -9.51 25.07 12.93
N HIS A 20 -10.22 23.95 12.78
CA HIS A 20 -10.57 23.04 13.88
C HIS A 20 -10.00 21.64 13.69
N ASP A 21 -9.41 21.09 14.75
CA ASP A 21 -8.94 19.71 14.78
C ASP A 21 -10.13 18.72 14.90
N SER A 22 -10.15 17.70 14.04
CA SER A 22 -11.20 16.68 14.00
C SER A 22 -11.25 15.78 15.23
N ALA A 23 -10.13 15.58 15.92
CA ALA A 23 -10.06 14.76 17.13
C ALA A 23 -10.91 15.35 18.27
N ALA A 24 -11.08 16.68 18.32
CA ALA A 24 -11.92 17.33 19.33
C ALA A 24 -13.42 16.97 19.21
N TYR A 25 -13.84 16.46 18.05
CA TYR A 25 -15.24 16.12 17.74
C TYR A 25 -15.48 14.61 17.64
N PHE A 26 -14.49 13.78 17.95
CA PHE A 26 -14.55 12.31 17.79
C PHE A 26 -15.78 11.68 18.45
N GLU A 27 -16.13 12.13 19.66
CA GLU A 27 -17.30 11.65 20.43
C GLU A 27 -18.66 12.06 19.84
N ASP A 28 -18.67 12.97 18.86
CA ASP A 28 -19.89 13.41 18.15
C ASP A 28 -19.98 12.85 16.73
N MET A 29 -18.97 12.09 16.29
CA MET A 29 -18.98 11.40 15.01
C MET A 29 -19.79 10.10 15.12
N GLU A 30 -20.36 9.68 14.00
CA GLU A 30 -21.02 8.38 13.91
C GLU A 30 -19.98 7.27 13.67
N ASP A 31 -20.12 6.15 14.36
CA ASP A 31 -19.30 4.96 14.10
C ASP A 31 -19.61 4.40 12.71
N ASP A 32 -18.60 4.31 11.86
CA ASP A 32 -18.70 3.65 10.56
C ASP A 32 -17.94 2.31 10.57
N LYS A 33 -18.55 1.28 9.98
CA LYS A 33 -17.95 -0.05 9.84
C LYS A 33 -17.24 -0.15 8.49
N VAL A 34 -15.98 0.26 8.47
CA VAL A 34 -15.12 0.06 7.31
C VAL A 34 -14.77 -1.43 7.17
N GLN A 35 -15.20 -2.06 6.08
CA GLN A 35 -14.73 -3.39 5.72
C GLN A 35 -13.38 -3.31 5.01
N VAL A 36 -12.30 -3.67 5.71
CA VAL A 36 -10.97 -3.79 5.12
C VAL A 36 -10.76 -5.23 4.65
N THR A 37 -10.89 -5.48 3.34
CA THR A 37 -10.57 -6.78 2.76
C THR A 37 -9.07 -6.91 2.55
N MET A 38 -8.39 -7.57 3.49
CA MET A 38 -7.02 -8.04 3.29
C MET A 38 -7.06 -9.29 2.41
N ARG A 39 -6.65 -9.18 1.14
CA ARG A 39 -6.46 -10.39 0.30
C ARG A 39 -5.25 -11.16 0.81
N GLU A 40 -5.43 -12.46 1.06
CA GLU A 40 -4.31 -13.35 1.36
C GLU A 40 -3.32 -13.35 0.18
N LYS A 41 -2.04 -13.12 0.50
CA LYS A 41 -0.96 -13.21 -0.48
C LYS A 41 -0.33 -14.59 -0.35
N GLY A 42 -0.22 -15.30 -1.47
CA GLY A 42 0.57 -16.54 -1.49
C GLY A 42 2.04 -16.23 -1.17
N VAL A 43 2.61 -16.95 -0.20
CA VAL A 43 4.02 -16.80 0.21
C VAL A 43 4.82 -17.99 -0.31
N LEU A 44 5.92 -17.71 -0.99
CA LEU A 44 6.88 -18.71 -1.43
C LEU A 44 8.21 -18.49 -0.69
N VAL A 45 8.66 -19.49 0.07
CA VAL A 45 9.94 -19.47 0.78
C VAL A 45 11.00 -20.17 -0.08
N LEU A 46 12.03 -19.44 -0.51
CA LEU A 46 13.11 -19.96 -1.34
C LEU A 46 14.48 -19.75 -0.67
N PRO A 47 15.22 -20.83 -0.34
CA PRO A 47 16.61 -20.71 0.08
C PRO A 47 17.49 -20.21 -1.08
N LEU A 48 18.08 -19.03 -0.94
CA LEU A 48 18.91 -18.43 -2.01
C LEU A 48 20.41 -18.64 -1.82
N GLY A 49 20.85 -19.04 -0.62
CA GLY A 49 22.27 -19.03 -0.23
C GLY A 49 22.78 -17.61 0.01
N GLU A 50 23.80 -17.47 0.87
CA GLU A 50 24.23 -16.14 1.32
C GLU A 50 24.77 -15.24 0.19
N GLY A 51 25.56 -15.81 -0.74
CA GLY A 51 26.16 -15.03 -1.82
C GLY A 51 25.11 -14.36 -2.69
N ARG A 52 24.07 -15.11 -3.07
CA ARG A 52 22.96 -14.58 -3.87
C ARG A 52 22.13 -13.57 -3.10
N LEU A 53 21.91 -13.81 -1.80
CA LEU A 53 21.18 -12.87 -0.95
C LEU A 53 21.93 -11.54 -0.81
N ARG A 54 23.27 -11.57 -0.71
CA ARG A 54 24.10 -10.36 -0.72
C ARG A 54 23.94 -9.58 -2.02
N SER A 55 24.06 -10.23 -3.17
CA SER A 55 23.89 -9.56 -4.47
C SER A 55 22.50 -8.94 -4.64
N VAL A 56 21.43 -9.62 -4.21
CA VAL A 56 20.06 -9.08 -4.26
C VAL A 56 19.93 -7.82 -3.40
N ARG A 57 20.57 -7.78 -2.23
CA ARG A 57 20.52 -6.62 -1.34
C ARG A 57 21.29 -5.43 -1.90
N GLU A 58 22.46 -5.68 -2.49
CA GLU A 58 23.29 -4.66 -3.12
C GLU A 58 22.56 -3.99 -4.28
N ILE A 59 22.01 -4.79 -5.21
CA ILE A 59 21.24 -4.26 -6.35
C ILE A 59 19.99 -3.51 -5.87
N ALA A 60 19.26 -4.05 -4.88
CA ALA A 60 18.07 -3.40 -4.36
C ALA A 60 18.39 -2.04 -3.72
N LEU A 61 19.54 -1.94 -3.03
CA LEU A 61 20.00 -0.69 -2.43
C LEU A 61 20.36 0.34 -3.52
N GLU A 62 21.10 -0.07 -4.56
CA GLU A 62 21.44 0.79 -5.69
C GLU A 62 20.21 1.31 -6.43
N GLU A 63 19.18 0.47 -6.59
CA GLU A 63 17.91 0.83 -7.23
C GLU A 63 16.92 1.57 -6.30
N GLY A 64 17.24 1.71 -5.00
CA GLY A 64 16.36 2.37 -4.03
C GLY A 64 15.06 1.61 -3.74
N VAL A 65 15.06 0.28 -3.89
CA VAL A 65 13.89 -0.59 -3.68
C VAL A 65 14.15 -1.66 -2.62
N SER A 66 13.09 -2.31 -2.14
CA SER A 66 13.24 -3.48 -1.26
C SER A 66 13.68 -4.72 -2.05
N SER A 67 14.47 -5.61 -1.43
CA SER A 67 14.84 -6.90 -2.02
C SER A 67 13.61 -7.73 -2.44
N ASN A 68 12.51 -7.66 -1.70
CA ASN A 68 11.26 -8.34 -2.05
C ASN A 68 10.63 -7.79 -3.33
N LEU A 69 10.62 -6.47 -3.50
CA LEU A 69 10.10 -5.83 -4.71
C LEU A 69 10.99 -6.15 -5.92
N LEU A 70 12.31 -6.09 -5.77
CA LEU A 70 13.26 -6.45 -6.82
C LEU A 70 13.05 -7.90 -7.30
N LEU A 71 13.03 -8.85 -6.36
CA LEU A 71 12.82 -10.26 -6.67
C LEU A 71 11.46 -10.51 -7.33
N LYS A 72 10.40 -9.87 -6.82
CA LYS A 72 9.07 -9.93 -7.43
C LYS A 72 9.11 -9.48 -8.89
N ASN A 73 9.76 -8.36 -9.17
CA ASN A 73 9.84 -7.83 -10.53
C ASN A 73 10.58 -8.80 -11.47
N TRP A 74 11.72 -9.36 -11.04
CA TRP A 74 12.44 -10.35 -11.84
C TRP A 74 11.64 -11.63 -12.10
N ILE A 75 10.88 -12.10 -11.10
CA ILE A 75 9.97 -13.24 -11.26
C ILE A 75 8.87 -12.90 -12.28
N ASP A 76 8.22 -11.75 -12.14
CA ASP A 76 7.16 -11.29 -13.04
C ASP A 76 7.68 -11.19 -14.49
N GLU A 77 8.88 -10.67 -14.69
CA GLU A 77 9.53 -10.64 -16.00
C GLU A 77 9.82 -12.03 -16.56
N GLY A 78 10.34 -12.94 -15.73
CA GLY A 78 10.61 -14.33 -16.12
C GLY A 78 9.35 -15.04 -16.61
N ILE A 79 8.25 -14.87 -15.88
CA ILE A 79 6.93 -15.40 -16.24
C ILE A 79 6.45 -14.78 -17.56
N LYS A 80 6.48 -13.44 -17.67
CA LYS A 80 6.08 -12.72 -18.89
C LYS A 80 6.87 -13.20 -20.12
N ARG A 81 8.19 -13.39 -19.99
CA ARG A 81 9.06 -13.90 -21.06
C ARG A 81 8.61 -15.29 -21.50
N LYS A 82 8.36 -16.22 -20.58
CA LYS A 82 7.89 -17.58 -20.90
C LYS A 82 6.51 -17.57 -21.56
N MET A 83 5.54 -16.83 -21.02
CA MET A 83 4.19 -16.76 -21.59
C MET A 83 4.15 -16.15 -23.00
N LYS A 84 5.01 -15.15 -23.30
CA LYS A 84 5.16 -14.59 -24.65
C LYS A 84 5.78 -15.56 -25.66
N VAL A 85 6.54 -16.55 -25.19
CA VAL A 85 7.08 -17.62 -26.04
C VAL A 85 6.01 -18.69 -26.29
N THR A 86 5.26 -19.09 -25.25
CA THR A 86 4.21 -20.11 -25.38
C THR A 86 3.01 -19.66 -26.23
N ARG A 87 2.68 -18.37 -26.27
CA ARG A 87 1.59 -17.83 -27.13
C ARG A 87 1.96 -17.62 -28.60
N ARG A 88 3.23 -17.84 -28.98
CA ARG A 88 3.74 -17.61 -30.34
C ARG A 88 3.86 -18.89 -31.18
N VAL A 89 3.33 -20.00 -30.67
CA VAL A 89 3.22 -21.32 -31.32
C VAL A 89 1.75 -21.65 -31.46
#